data_AF-A0A918EUS5-F1
#
_entry.id   AF-A0A918EUS5-F1
#
_cell.length_a   1.000
_cell.length_b   1.000
_cell.length_c   1.000
_cell.angle_alpha   90.00
_cell.angle_beta   90.00
_cell.angle_gamma   90.00
#
_symmetry.space_group_name_H-M   'P 1'
#
loop_
_entity.id
_entity.type
_entity.pdbx_description
1 polymer ?
#
loop_
_entity_poly.entity_id
_entity_poly.type
_entity_poly.pdbx_seq_one_letter_code
_entity_poly.pdbx_strand_id
1 'polypeptide(L)'
;MTHVKFDMGSTTLSDLGRNTEGSSTDLGTLIRMLIQAAEPLEGKFNGSGKVAFDSFKTRADEITAALNGSLSAILEGQGGMDTAFATGDTEQQDNAQRNMGAANFDAARFGAR
;
A
#
# COMPACT_ATOMS: atom_id res chain seq x y z
N MET A 1 21.89 13.85 -10.26
CA MET A 1 20.68 14.42 -9.63
C MET A 1 19.45 13.48 -9.72
N THR A 2 19.57 12.31 -10.36
CA THR A 2 18.49 11.31 -10.52
C THR A 2 18.30 10.36 -9.33
N HIS A 3 19.35 10.11 -8.54
CA HIS A 3 19.30 9.19 -7.38
C HIS A 3 18.39 9.68 -6.24
N VAL A 4 18.47 10.98 -5.89
CA VAL A 4 17.70 11.56 -4.76
C VAL A 4 16.19 11.50 -5.00
N LYS A 5 15.74 11.70 -6.25
CA LYS A 5 14.31 11.63 -6.59
C LYS A 5 13.78 10.20 -6.51
N PHE A 6 14.65 9.21 -6.75
CA PHE A 6 14.30 7.79 -6.71
C PHE A 6 14.26 7.26 -5.26
N ASP A 7 15.28 7.58 -4.45
CA ASP A 7 15.30 7.27 -3.01
C ASP A 7 14.13 7.92 -2.25
N MET A 8 13.75 9.13 -2.65
CA MET A 8 12.58 9.81 -2.07
C MET A 8 11.26 9.08 -2.42
N GLY A 9 11.17 8.46 -3.60
CA GLY A 9 10.01 7.68 -4.04
C GLY A 9 9.84 6.37 -3.27
N SER A 10 10.90 5.58 -3.11
CA SER A 10 10.87 4.31 -2.36
C SER A 10 10.58 4.54 -0.87
N THR A 11 11.16 5.58 -0.28
CA THR A 11 10.90 5.97 1.11
C THR A 11 9.45 6.40 1.30
N THR A 12 8.92 7.25 0.39
CA THR A 12 7.53 7.72 0.46
C THR A 12 6.53 6.58 0.36
N LEU A 13 6.76 5.61 -0.54
CA LEU A 13 5.89 4.43 -0.68
C LEU A 13 5.94 3.54 0.56
N SER A 14 7.12 3.33 1.14
CA SER A 14 7.31 2.58 2.38
C SER A 14 6.57 3.22 3.56
N ASP A 15 6.66 4.55 3.70
CA ASP A 15 5.98 5.29 4.76
C ASP A 15 4.46 5.28 4.57
N LEU A 16 3.99 5.41 3.32
CA LEU A 16 2.57 5.30 3.00
C LEU A 16 2.04 3.91 3.33
N GLY A 17 2.79 2.85 3.05
CA GLY A 17 2.42 1.48 3.39
C GLY A 17 2.30 1.24 4.88
N ARG A 18 3.29 1.67 5.67
CA ARG A 18 3.24 1.60 7.14
C ARG A 18 2.04 2.35 7.72
N ASN A 19 1.77 3.56 7.23
CA ASN A 19 0.65 4.37 7.70
C ASN A 19 -0.70 3.73 7.35
N THR A 20 -0.80 3.12 6.17
CA THR A 20 -2.00 2.41 5.71
C THR A 20 -2.28 1.17 6.57
N GLU A 21 -1.25 0.36 6.84
CA GLU A 21 -1.34 -0.82 7.69
C GLU A 21 -1.74 -0.47 9.14
N GLY A 22 -1.09 0.54 9.73
CA GLY A 22 -1.41 1.03 11.07
C GLY A 22 -2.85 1.53 11.16
N SER A 23 -3.26 2.38 10.21
CA SER A 23 -4.63 2.92 10.16
C SER A 23 -5.68 1.82 9.94
N SER A 24 -5.35 0.76 9.17
CA SER A 24 -6.22 -0.41 8.99
C SER A 24 -6.48 -1.14 10.30
N THR A 25 -5.40 -1.39 11.05
CA THR A 25 -5.46 -2.11 12.32
C THR A 25 -6.26 -1.32 13.36
N ASP A 26 -6.03 -0.02 13.43
CA ASP A 26 -6.75 0.87 14.33
C ASP A 26 -8.24 0.93 13.99
N LEU A 27 -8.59 1.10 12.71
CA LEU A 27 -9.99 1.19 12.30
C LEU A 27 -10.75 -0.13 12.55
N GLY A 28 -10.13 -1.28 12.25
CA GLY A 28 -10.71 -2.59 12.58
C GLY A 28 -10.93 -2.78 14.10
N THR A 29 -10.01 -2.27 14.92
CA THR A 29 -10.12 -2.29 16.38
C THR A 29 -11.27 -1.41 16.86
N LEU A 30 -11.36 -0.18 16.35
CA LEU A 30 -12.42 0.77 16.70
C LEU A 30 -13.82 0.24 16.36
N ILE A 31 -13.99 -0.44 15.22
CA ILE A 31 -15.29 -1.01 14.85
C ILE A 31 -15.68 -2.17 15.78
N ARG A 32 -14.73 -3.05 16.14
CA ARG A 32 -14.99 -4.11 17.13
C ARG A 32 -15.39 -3.54 18.49
N MET A 33 -14.68 -2.49 18.94
CA MET A 33 -15.03 -1.79 20.18
C MET A 33 -16.41 -1.16 20.11
N LEU A 34 -16.78 -0.57 18.96
CA LEU A 34 -18.10 0.00 18.74
C LEU A 34 -19.20 -1.07 18.84
N ILE A 35 -19.01 -2.24 18.23
CA ILE A 35 -19.97 -3.36 18.30
C ILE A 35 -20.10 -3.88 19.74
N GLN A 36 -18.97 -4.05 20.46
CA GLN A 36 -18.99 -4.48 21.85
C GLN A 36 -19.66 -3.46 22.78
N ALA A 37 -19.39 -2.17 22.60
CA ALA A 37 -20.04 -1.11 23.36
C ALA A 37 -21.56 -1.07 23.11
N ALA A 38 -21.99 -1.53 21.94
CA ALA A 38 -23.37 -1.57 21.53
C ALA A 38 -24.13 -2.81 22.06
N GLU A 39 -23.48 -3.95 22.34
CA GLU A 39 -24.12 -5.19 22.83
C GLU A 39 -25.10 -5.01 24.00
N PRO A 40 -24.78 -4.24 25.06
CA PRO A 40 -25.70 -4.04 26.19
C PRO A 40 -27.01 -3.31 25.82
N LEU A 41 -27.04 -2.67 24.64
CA LEU A 41 -28.21 -1.96 24.15
C LEU A 41 -29.18 -2.89 23.41
N GLU A 42 -28.73 -4.04 22.91
CA GLU A 42 -29.56 -5.01 22.16
C GLU A 42 -30.76 -5.48 22.98
N GLY A 43 -30.56 -5.74 24.28
CA GLY A 43 -31.63 -6.12 25.21
C GLY A 43 -32.51 -4.97 25.69
N LYS A 44 -32.16 -3.72 25.35
CA LYS A 44 -32.95 -2.52 25.69
C LYS A 44 -33.85 -2.07 24.54
N PHE A 45 -33.62 -2.56 23.33
CA PHE A 45 -34.43 -2.25 22.17
C PHE A 45 -35.52 -3.31 21.94
N ASN A 46 -36.73 -2.85 21.62
CA ASN A 46 -37.88 -3.69 21.25
C ASN A 46 -38.48 -3.20 19.93
N GLY A 47 -39.11 -4.10 19.17
CA GLY A 47 -39.78 -3.78 17.90
C GLY A 47 -38.83 -3.14 16.88
N SER A 48 -39.21 -1.98 16.34
CA SER A 48 -38.43 -1.26 15.31
C SER A 48 -37.02 -0.86 15.76
N GLY A 49 -36.81 -0.60 17.06
CA GLY A 49 -35.49 -0.28 17.61
C GLY A 49 -34.51 -1.45 17.50
N LYS A 50 -34.99 -2.68 17.71
CA LYS A 50 -34.16 -3.88 17.56
C LYS A 50 -33.77 -4.10 16.10
N VAL A 51 -34.73 -3.95 15.18
CA VAL A 51 -34.47 -4.06 13.73
C VAL A 51 -33.42 -3.04 13.26
N ALA A 52 -33.50 -1.80 13.74
CA ALA A 52 -32.52 -0.77 13.43
C ALA A 52 -31.13 -1.11 13.98
N PHE A 53 -31.07 -1.65 15.19
CA PHE A 53 -29.83 -2.08 15.83
C PHE A 53 -29.16 -3.26 15.11
N ASP A 54 -29.94 -4.28 14.73
CA ASP A 54 -29.46 -5.43 13.97
C ASP A 54 -28.94 -4.99 12.58
N SER A 55 -29.62 -4.04 11.95
CA SER A 55 -29.19 -3.42 10.70
C SER A 55 -27.88 -2.64 10.85
N PHE A 56 -27.72 -1.94 11.98
CA PHE A 56 -26.48 -1.23 12.30
C PHE A 56 -25.31 -2.21 12.45
N LYS A 57 -25.46 -3.30 13.21
CA LYS A 57 -24.43 -4.34 13.36
C LYS A 57 -24.02 -4.92 12.00
N THR A 58 -25.00 -5.32 11.19
CA THR A 58 -24.76 -5.90 9.86
C THR A 58 -23.96 -4.96 8.97
N ARG A 59 -24.35 -3.67 8.91
CA ARG A 59 -23.63 -2.67 8.12
C ARG A 59 -22.23 -2.41 8.66
N ALA A 60 -22.04 -2.42 9.97
CA ALA A 60 -20.73 -2.25 10.58
C ALA A 60 -19.79 -3.40 10.19
N ASP A 61 -20.29 -4.64 10.19
CA ASP A 61 -19.52 -5.81 9.75
C ASP A 61 -19.19 -5.74 8.25
N GLU A 62 -20.16 -5.39 7.40
CA GLU A 62 -19.96 -5.22 5.96
C GLU A 62 -18.91 -4.14 5.64
N ILE A 63 -19.01 -2.96 6.29
CA ILE A 63 -18.04 -1.88 6.12
C ILE A 63 -16.65 -2.31 6.58
N THR A 64 -16.55 -3.03 7.69
CA THR A 64 -15.27 -3.57 8.19
C THR A 64 -14.65 -4.51 7.18
N ALA A 65 -15.44 -5.44 6.63
CA ALA A 65 -14.96 -6.40 5.64
C ALA A 65 -14.51 -5.70 4.35
N ALA A 66 -15.31 -4.76 3.83
CA ALA A 66 -14.99 -4.01 2.62
C ALA A 66 -13.74 -3.14 2.80
N LEU A 67 -13.59 -2.52 3.96
CA LEU A 67 -12.42 -1.73 4.31
C LEU A 67 -11.16 -2.60 4.37
N ASN A 68 -11.20 -3.73 5.09
CA ASN A 68 -10.07 -4.66 5.15
C ASN A 68 -9.67 -5.18 3.77
N GLY A 69 -10.64 -5.51 2.91
CA GLY A 69 -10.38 -5.93 1.53
C GLY A 69 -9.72 -4.83 0.71
N SER A 70 -10.22 -3.60 0.79
CA SER A 70 -9.65 -2.44 0.10
C SER A 70 -8.22 -2.14 0.55
N LEU A 71 -7.96 -2.26 1.86
CA LEU A 71 -6.64 -2.02 2.43
C LEU A 71 -5.64 -3.12 2.05
N SER A 72 -6.07 -4.38 2.04
CA SER A 72 -5.26 -5.49 1.52
C SER A 72 -4.86 -5.26 0.06
N ALA A 73 -5.79 -4.79 -0.78
CA ALA A 73 -5.52 -4.48 -2.17
C ALA A 73 -4.53 -3.31 -2.34
N ILE A 74 -4.60 -2.29 -1.47
CA ILE A 74 -3.64 -1.18 -1.46
C ILE A 74 -2.25 -1.67 -1.08
N LEU A 75 -2.13 -2.49 -0.02
CA LEU A 75 -0.86 -3.05 0.42
C LEU A 75 -0.22 -3.95 -0.66
N GLU A 76 -1.02 -4.78 -1.31
CA GLU A 76 -0.56 -5.60 -2.44
C GLU A 76 -0.10 -4.73 -3.62
N GLY A 77 -0.87 -3.69 -3.97
CA GLY A 77 -0.50 -2.74 -5.01
C GLY A 77 0.79 -1.97 -4.68
N GLN A 78 1.00 -1.60 -3.43
CA GLN A 78 2.24 -0.97 -2.97
C GLN A 78 3.44 -1.91 -3.05
N GLY A 79 3.31 -3.16 -2.61
CA GLY A 79 4.36 -4.17 -2.76
C GLY A 79 4.69 -4.48 -4.21
N GLY A 80 3.67 -4.50 -5.08
CA GLY A 80 3.83 -4.63 -6.52
C GLY A 80 4.58 -3.44 -7.13
N MET A 81 4.26 -2.22 -6.72
CA MET A 81 4.99 -1.02 -7.15
C MET A 81 6.44 -1.04 -6.69
N ASP A 82 6.72 -1.38 -5.43
CA ASP A 82 8.09 -1.49 -4.91
C ASP A 82 8.93 -2.49 -5.71
N THR A 83 8.37 -3.67 -5.97
CA THR A 83 9.01 -4.70 -6.80
C THR A 83 9.26 -4.23 -8.22
N ALA A 84 8.28 -3.55 -8.84
CA ALA A 84 8.41 -3.02 -10.20
C ALA A 84 9.48 -1.93 -10.27
N PHE A 85 9.56 -1.06 -9.27
CA PHE A 85 10.61 -0.03 -9.18
C PHE A 85 12.00 -0.64 -9.03
N ALA A 86 12.19 -1.58 -8.09
CA ALA A 86 13.49 -2.23 -7.86
C ALA A 86 13.97 -3.04 -9.08
N THR A 87 13.05 -3.75 -9.73
CA THR A 87 13.34 -4.53 -10.93
C THR A 87 13.67 -3.62 -12.11
N GLY A 88 12.88 -2.57 -12.33
CA GLY A 88 13.11 -1.60 -13.39
C GLY A 88 14.45 -0.86 -13.25
N ASP A 89 14.89 -0.56 -12.03
CA ASP A 89 16.19 0.04 -11.76
C ASP A 89 17.35 -0.90 -12.16
N THR A 90 17.26 -2.16 -11.74
CA THR A 90 18.24 -3.20 -12.12
C THR A 90 18.31 -3.38 -13.64
N GLU A 91 17.15 -3.45 -14.31
CA GLU A 91 17.09 -3.56 -15.76
C GLU A 91 17.68 -2.33 -16.48
N GLN A 92 17.43 -1.11 -15.97
CA GLN A 92 18.02 0.10 -16.53
C GLN A 92 19.54 0.12 -16.36
N GLN A 93 20.04 -0.29 -15.19
CA GLN A 93 21.47 -0.39 -14.93
C GLN A 93 22.14 -1.40 -15.88
N ASP A 94 21.56 -2.60 -16.01
CA ASP A 94 22.07 -3.64 -16.89
C ASP A 94 22.08 -3.21 -18.35
N ASN A 95 20.99 -2.58 -18.81
CA ASN A 95 20.91 -2.04 -20.16
C ASN A 95 21.93 -0.93 -20.40
N ALA A 96 22.14 -0.04 -19.42
CA ALA A 96 23.17 0.98 -19.50
C ALA A 96 24.57 0.36 -19.56
N GLN A 97 24.87 -0.63 -18.72
CA GLN A 97 26.16 -1.33 -18.72
C GLN A 97 26.42 -2.06 -20.05
N ARG A 98 25.41 -2.74 -20.61
CA ARG A 98 25.50 -3.39 -21.92
C ARG A 98 25.73 -2.36 -23.04
N ASN A 99 25.00 -1.25 -23.04
CA ASN A 99 25.16 -0.18 -24.03
C ASN A 99 26.53 0.51 -23.90
N MET A 100 27.04 0.69 -22.68
CA MET A 100 28.40 1.17 -22.44
C MET A 100 29.46 0.17 -22.91
N GLY A 101 29.30 -1.13 -22.62
CA GLY A 101 30.22 -2.16 -23.10
C GLY A 101 30.21 -2.32 -24.63
N ALA A 102 29.07 -2.05 -25.27
CA ALA A 102 28.93 -2.02 -26.73
C ALA A 102 29.40 -0.69 -27.35
N ALA A 103 29.57 0.37 -26.55
CA ALA A 103 30.12 1.62 -27.03
C ALA A 103 31.62 1.43 -27.31
N ASN A 104 32.01 1.65 -28.56
CA ASN A 104 33.39 1.48 -29.01
C ASN A 104 34.28 2.63 -28.49
N PHE A 105 34.78 2.51 -27.25
CA PHE A 105 35.72 3.45 -26.65
C PHE A 105 37.13 3.39 -27.30
N ASP A 106 37.45 2.34 -28.05
CA ASP A 106 38.73 2.21 -28.77
C ASP A 106 38.82 3.18 -29.96
N ALA A 107 37.70 3.52 -30.61
CA ALA A 107 37.66 4.55 -31.65
C ALA A 107 37.89 5.98 -31.10
N ALA A 108 37.81 6.17 -29.78
CA ALA A 108 38.05 7.45 -29.09
C ALA A 108 39.48 7.62 -28.55
N ARG A 109 40.38 6.65 -28.80
CA ARG A 109 41.82 6.90 -28.63
C ARG A 109 42.23 7.98 -29.65
N PHE A 110 42.35 9.22 -29.19
CA PHE A 110 43.08 10.29 -29.87
C PHE A 110 44.56 9.92 -29.98
N GLY A 111 44.86 8.97 -30.85
CA GLY A 111 46.19 8.48 -31.19
C GLY A 111 46.33 8.49 -32.70
N ALA A 112 46.09 9.63 -33.33
CA ALA A 112 46.44 9.85 -34.73
C ALA A 112 46.59 11.36 -35.01
N ARG A 113 47.63 11.97 -34.42
CA ARG A 113 48.66 12.82 -35.07
C ARG A 113 49.39 13.67 -34.03
#